data_AF-A0A356F9R9-F1
#
_entry.id   AF-A0A356F9R9-F1
#
_cell.length_a   1.000
_cell.length_b   1.000
_cell.length_c   1.000
_cell.angle_alpha   90.00
_cell.angle_beta   90.00
_cell.angle_gamma   90.00
#
_symmetry.space_group_name_H-M   'P 1'
#
loop_
_entity.id
_entity.type
_entity.pdbx_description
1 polymer ?
#
loop_
_entity_poly.entity_id
_entity_poly.type
_entity_poly.pdbx_seq_one_letter_code
_entity_poly.pdbx_strand_id
1 'polypeptide(L)'
;MKTPPRKILTGFYFLAALMALPGLQAENPTAEQLTFFEQKIRPVLAEHCYKCHSAKSKKLKANLRLDHRAGVLKGGDSGPSVVSGK
;
A
#
# COMPACT_ATOMS: atom_id res chain seq x y z
N MET A 1 -7.22 -55.71 18.12
CA MET A 1 -7.68 -54.33 18.40
C MET A 1 -6.48 -53.41 18.47
N LYS A 2 -6.27 -52.55 17.47
CA LYS A 2 -5.21 -51.53 17.43
C LYS A 2 -5.91 -50.17 17.57
N THR A 3 -5.72 -49.49 18.69
CA THR A 3 -6.25 -48.13 18.91
C THR A 3 -5.51 -47.13 18.01
N PRO A 4 -6.20 -46.21 17.32
CA PRO A 4 -5.52 -45.20 16.49
C PRO A 4 -4.83 -44.14 17.35
N PRO A 5 -3.74 -43.53 16.86
CA PRO A 5 -2.95 -42.57 17.63
C PRO A 5 -3.73 -41.26 17.83
N ARG A 6 -3.87 -40.84 19.09
CA ARG A 6 -4.46 -39.56 19.58
C ARG A 6 -3.85 -38.27 19.00
N LYS A 7 -2.85 -38.35 18.12
CA LYS A 7 -2.07 -37.19 17.64
C LYS A 7 -2.70 -36.43 16.46
N ILE A 8 -3.78 -36.94 15.87
CA ILE A 8 -4.40 -36.33 14.67
C ILE A 8 -5.39 -35.21 15.06
N LEU A 9 -5.89 -35.19 16.30
CA LEU A 9 -6.91 -34.23 16.73
C LEU A 9 -6.33 -32.86 17.15
N THR A 10 -5.05 -32.80 17.51
CA THR A 10 -4.38 -31.54 17.91
C THR A 10 -3.83 -30.74 16.73
N GLY A 11 -3.70 -31.34 15.54
CA GLY A 11 -3.20 -30.66 14.34
C GLY A 11 -4.21 -29.74 13.64
N PHE A 12 -5.51 -29.96 13.86
CA PHE A 12 -6.58 -29.17 13.22
C PHE A 12 -6.88 -27.84 13.94
N TYR A 13 -6.57 -27.72 15.23
CA TYR A 13 -6.83 -26.50 15.99
C TYR A 13 -5.84 -25.36 15.72
N PHE A 14 -4.66 -25.66 15.16
CA PHE A 14 -3.67 -24.63 14.82
C PHE A 14 -3.96 -23.93 13.47
N LEU A 15 -4.75 -24.56 12.58
CA LEU A 15 -5.05 -24.02 11.26
C LEU A 15 -6.24 -23.04 11.27
N ALA A 16 -7.14 -23.16 12.25
CA ALA A 16 -8.32 -22.29 12.35
C ALA A 16 -8.03 -20.90 12.97
N ALA A 17 -6.93 -20.75 13.71
CA ALA A 17 -6.60 -19.49 14.39
C ALA A 17 -5.97 -18.42 13.48
N LEU A 18 -5.55 -18.76 12.25
CA LEU A 18 -4.93 -17.81 11.32
C LEU A 18 -5.93 -16.93 10.55
N MET A 19 -7.23 -17.23 10.58
CA MET A 19 -8.25 -16.55 9.76
C MET A 19 -8.93 -15.34 10.43
N ALA A 20 -8.65 -15.07 11.71
CA ALA A 20 -9.40 -14.07 12.48
C ALA A 20 -8.67 -12.73 12.69
N LEU A 21 -7.68 -12.39 11.85
CA LEU A 21 -7.06 -11.07 11.88
C LEU A 21 -7.97 -10.06 11.16
N PRO A 22 -8.56 -9.06 11.86
CA PRO A 22 -9.26 -7.98 11.20
C PRO A 22 -8.25 -7.24 10.32
N GLY A 23 -8.47 -7.21 9.01
CA GLY A 23 -7.62 -6.43 8.11
C GLY A 23 -7.74 -4.94 8.49
N LEU A 24 -6.61 -4.26 8.69
CA LEU A 24 -6.57 -2.80 8.68
C LEU A 24 -7.08 -2.34 7.31
N GLN A 25 -8.35 -1.97 7.22
CA GLN A 25 -8.87 -1.30 6.02
C GLN A 25 -8.42 0.15 6.06
N ALA A 26 -7.67 0.57 5.05
CA ALA A 26 -7.43 1.97 4.80
C ALA A 26 -8.75 2.62 4.38
N GLU A 27 -9.11 3.73 5.03
CA GLU A 27 -10.29 4.50 4.67
C GLU A 27 -10.14 5.09 3.25
N ASN A 28 -11.22 5.09 2.48
CA ASN A 28 -11.23 5.75 1.18
C ASN A 28 -11.29 7.28 1.39
N PRO A 29 -10.62 8.07 0.55
CA PRO A 29 -10.65 9.52 0.68
C PRO A 29 -12.06 10.07 0.45
N THR A 30 -12.43 11.10 1.21
CA THR A 30 -13.69 11.83 0.99
C THR A 30 -13.64 12.65 -0.30
N ALA A 31 -14.80 13.11 -0.77
CA ALA A 31 -14.88 13.96 -1.97
C ALA A 31 -14.13 15.29 -1.78
N GLU A 32 -14.15 15.86 -0.58
CA GLU A 32 -13.43 17.08 -0.23
C GLU A 32 -11.91 16.86 -0.27
N GLN A 33 -11.44 15.73 0.26
CA GLN A 33 -10.02 15.36 0.22
C GLN A 33 -9.52 15.16 -1.22
N LEU A 34 -10.33 14.51 -2.06
CA LEU A 34 -10.03 14.37 -3.49
C LEU A 34 -9.98 15.73 -4.18
N THR A 35 -10.99 16.59 -3.95
CA THR A 35 -11.03 17.94 -4.52
C THR A 35 -9.80 18.75 -4.11
N PHE A 36 -9.41 18.69 -2.84
CA PHE A 36 -8.19 19.33 -2.36
C PHE A 36 -6.94 18.79 -3.06
N PHE A 37 -6.82 17.46 -3.18
CA PHE A 37 -5.68 16.85 -3.89
C PHE A 37 -5.60 17.33 -5.34
N GLU A 38 -6.71 17.32 -6.07
CA GLU A 38 -6.76 17.74 -7.47
C GLU A 38 -6.44 19.23 -7.66
N GLN A 39 -6.93 20.09 -6.77
CA GLN A 39 -6.80 21.54 -6.93
C GLN A 39 -5.51 22.10 -6.33
N LYS A 40 -4.95 21.46 -5.30
CA LYS A 40 -3.83 22.00 -4.51
C LYS A 40 -2.56 21.18 -4.61
N ILE A 41 -2.65 19.86 -4.72
CA ILE A 41 -1.47 18.97 -4.68
C ILE A 41 -1.03 18.57 -6.09
N ARG A 42 -1.95 18.07 -6.92
CA ARG A 42 -1.62 17.59 -8.27
C ARG A 42 -0.95 18.65 -9.16
N PRO A 43 -1.34 19.95 -9.15
CA PRO A 43 -0.69 20.95 -9.98
C PRO A 43 0.80 21.13 -9.63
N VAL A 44 1.12 21.17 -8.34
CA VAL A 44 2.50 21.29 -7.84
C VAL A 44 3.33 20.08 -8.27
N LEU A 45 2.78 18.86 -8.15
CA LEU A 45 3.46 17.65 -8.59
C LEU A 45 3.68 17.62 -10.11
N ALA A 46 2.69 18.08 -10.87
CA ALA A 46 2.78 18.14 -12.33
C ALA A 46 3.86 19.13 -12.78
N GLU A 47 3.92 20.30 -12.16
CA GLU A 47 4.86 21.37 -12.50
C GLU A 47 6.30 21.01 -12.11
N HIS A 48 6.50 20.46 -10.91
CA HIS A 48 7.86 20.33 -10.36
C HIS A 48 8.40 18.90 -10.32
N CYS A 49 7.53 17.87 -10.31
CA CYS A 49 7.95 16.50 -10.01
C CYS A 49 7.81 15.53 -11.19
N TYR A 50 6.72 15.62 -11.95
CA TYR A 50 6.37 14.61 -12.97
C TYR A 50 7.33 14.54 -14.15
N LYS A 51 8.12 15.59 -14.38
CA LYS A 51 9.20 15.56 -15.38
C LYS A 51 10.15 14.37 -15.16
N CYS A 52 10.41 13.98 -13.91
CA CYS A 52 11.32 12.90 -13.55
C CYS A 52 10.68 11.71 -12.81
N HIS A 53 9.48 11.88 -12.23
CA HIS A 53 8.84 10.89 -11.34
C HIS A 53 7.42 10.48 -11.79
N SER A 54 7.20 10.30 -13.09
CA SER A 54 5.90 9.89 -13.66
C SER A 54 6.03 8.86 -14.80
N ALA A 55 4.90 8.32 -15.28
CA ALA A 55 4.80 7.39 -16.43
C ALA A 55 5.37 8.02 -17.69
N LYS A 56 5.24 9.34 -17.78
CA LYS A 56 5.60 10.11 -18.97
C LYS A 56 7.03 10.65 -18.88
N SER A 57 7.76 10.37 -17.79
CA SER A 57 9.16 10.80 -17.67
C SER A 57 10.04 10.08 -18.69
N LYS A 58 10.85 10.84 -19.43
CA LYS A 58 11.84 10.27 -20.37
C LYS A 58 12.81 9.30 -19.67
N LYS A 59 13.17 9.61 -18.42
CA LYS A 59 13.93 8.75 -17.53
C LYS A 59 13.30 8.82 -16.15
N LEU A 60 12.92 7.67 -15.61
CA LEU A 60 12.44 7.57 -14.24
C LEU A 60 13.61 7.69 -13.27
N LYS A 61 13.59 8.68 -12.39
CA LYS A 61 14.65 8.89 -11.40
C LYS A 61 14.32 8.18 -10.09
N ALA A 62 15.36 7.61 -9.45
CA ALA A 62 15.30 6.99 -8.13
C ALA A 62 14.19 5.93 -7.94
N ASN A 63 13.80 5.26 -9.04
CA ASN A 63 12.65 4.34 -9.12
C ASN A 63 11.34 4.87 -8.48
N LEU A 64 11.19 6.20 -8.39
CA LEU A 64 10.09 6.84 -7.65
C LEU A 64 8.96 7.30 -8.58
N ARG A 65 7.72 7.03 -8.16
CA ARG A 65 6.48 7.28 -8.88
C ARG A 65 5.55 8.17 -8.07
N LEU A 66 5.32 9.41 -8.51
CA LEU A 66 4.46 10.38 -7.80
C LEU A 66 3.12 10.66 -8.50
N ASP A 67 2.88 10.01 -9.64
CA ASP A 67 1.72 10.24 -10.50
C ASP A 67 0.54 9.29 -10.25
N HIS A 68 0.69 8.35 -9.32
CA HIS A 68 -0.39 7.46 -8.91
C HIS A 68 -0.15 6.93 -7.49
N ARG A 69 -1.25 6.61 -6.79
CA ARG A 69 -1.25 6.25 -5.35
C ARG A 69 -0.31 5.09 -5.02
N ALA A 70 -0.37 3.99 -5.78
CA ALA A 70 0.45 2.81 -5.50
C ALA A 70 1.94 3.11 -5.58
N GLY A 71 2.36 3.94 -6.55
CA GLY A 71 3.73 4.39 -6.71
C GLY A 71 4.22 5.23 -5.53
N VAL A 72 3.39 6.15 -5.07
CA VAL A 72 3.69 7.01 -3.91
C VAL A 72 3.89 6.15 -2.66
N LEU A 73 2.99 5.20 -2.41
CA LEU A 73 3.06 4.29 -1.27
C LEU A 73 4.26 3.33 -1.34
N LYS A 74 4.66 2.90 -2.54
CA LYS A 74 5.84 2.06 -2.73
C LYS A 74 7.14 2.79 -2.38
N GLY A 75 7.21 4.10 -2.64
CA GLY A 75 8.43 4.88 -2.47
C GLY A 75 9.45 4.66 -3.60
N GLY A 76 10.69 5.03 -3.34
CA GLY A 76 11.80 4.94 -4.30
C GLY A 76 13.07 4.38 -3.66
N ASP A 77 14.20 4.57 -4.31
CA ASP A 77 15.51 4.03 -3.88
C ASP A 77 15.95 4.55 -2.51
N SER A 78 15.46 5.72 -2.10
CA SER A 78 15.73 6.33 -0.79
C SER A 78 14.74 5.89 0.31
N GLY A 79 13.83 4.97 0.01
CA GLY A 79 12.82 4.47 0.93
C GLY A 79 11.42 5.07 0.71
N PRO A 80 10.55 5.06 1.74
CA PRO A 80 9.17 5.55 1.64
C PRO A 80 9.11 7.03 1.25
N SER A 81 8.20 7.38 0.34
CA SER A 81 8.00 8.78 -0.07
C SER A 81 6.93 9.50 0.73
N VAL A 82 6.05 8.74 1.40
CA VAL A 82 5.01 9.23 2.31
C VAL A 82 4.89 8.28 3.49
N VAL A 83 4.47 8.81 4.64
CA VAL A 83 4.09 8.01 5.82
C VAL A 83 2.63 8.35 6.12
N SER A 84 1.77 7.34 6.12
CA SER A 84 0.35 7.52 6.44
C SER A 84 0.17 7.84 7.93
N GLY A 85 -0.66 8.83 8.27
CA GLY A 85 -1.15 9.03 9.64
C GLY A 85 -0.28 9.89 10.57
N LYS A 86 0.35 10.95 10.06
CA LYS A 86 0.69 12.12 10.89
C LYS A 86 -0.35 13.20 10.70
#